data_AF-A0A9E6J8J1-F1
#
_entry.id   AF-A0A9E6J8J1-F1
#
_cell.length_a   1.000
_cell.length_b   1.000
_cell.length_c   1.000
_cell.angle_alpha   90.00
_cell.angle_beta   90.00
_cell.angle_gamma   90.00
#
_symmetry.space_group_name_H-M   'P 1'
#
loop_
_entity.id
_entity.type
_entity.pdbx_description
1 polymer ?
#
loop_
_entity_poly.entity_id
_entity_poly.type
_entity_poly.pdbx_seq_one_letter_code
_entity_poly.pdbx_strand_id
1 'polypeptide(L)'
;MKRTLIASLLALAGLSFNVQASSELVNKAQAENQQQAQHNIARESGFKQTEKELKALKAQLIKQRDDLQTQNDKLAAKFSDNENTLARLEEKLRLETGSLGEVFGVVRQNAKELESELQYSVTSADAQAHAGVVKEIVAATKLPSMYQLTGLWKALEEQIKASGEVASTEVRFVNGEGVAQSESALRLGSIGLVGAQGYLNWNATKGEAQAYIKQPEQAPTISSLSPLVDGEVENIVLDPSRGVMLEQLAHSPSLMDRLQAGGVVGKIIVGLLAIGLIIAVVRGVSLSIARQKIRAQLKSPQNPGDNPLGRVLSVYGKEKNLSVEALELRLLEAVVDEQATLEKGLSMLKLLAALAPMLGLLGTVTGMIETFQVITQFGNGDPKVMAGGISMALVTTVLGLVAAMPLLLAHNILSSQAETIRNILEKQGISLVAEQAEKDLKPSQEALGNVA
;
A
#
# COMPACT_ATOMS: atom_id res chain seq x y z
N MET A 1 -70.19 20.71 -104.85
CA MET A 1 -71.08 21.67 -105.53
C MET A 1 -70.63 23.07 -105.15
N LYS A 2 -70.46 23.96 -106.14
CA LYS A 2 -70.18 25.41 -106.05
C LYS A 2 -68.75 25.87 -105.72
N ARG A 3 -68.02 26.12 -106.82
CA ARG A 3 -67.03 27.19 -106.96
C ARG A 3 -67.75 28.57 -107.06
N THR A 4 -66.94 29.63 -107.03
CA THR A 4 -67.15 30.96 -107.66
C THR A 4 -68.14 31.93 -107.02
N LEU A 5 -67.60 32.78 -106.15
CA LEU A 5 -68.00 34.17 -105.87
C LEU A 5 -67.02 34.57 -104.76
N ILE A 6 -65.92 35.27 -105.03
CA ILE A 6 -65.92 36.72 -105.06
C ILE A 6 -64.55 37.11 -105.60
N ALA A 7 -64.54 37.53 -106.85
CA ALA A 7 -63.45 38.19 -107.53
C ALA A 7 -64.07 39.43 -108.17
N SER A 8 -64.25 40.50 -107.40
CA SER A 8 -64.73 41.80 -107.90
C SER A 8 -64.91 42.81 -106.77
N LEU A 9 -63.87 43.16 -106.04
CA LEU A 9 -63.89 44.42 -105.28
C LEU A 9 -62.44 44.94 -105.13
N LEU A 10 -62.24 46.13 -105.68
CA LEU A 10 -61.12 47.05 -105.46
C LEU A 10 -59.80 46.79 -106.22
N ALA A 11 -59.88 47.07 -107.51
CA ALA A 11 -58.92 47.96 -108.16
C ALA A 11 -59.56 49.37 -108.26
N LEU A 12 -59.12 50.33 -107.44
CA LEU A 12 -59.01 51.79 -107.69
C LEU A 12 -58.99 52.58 -106.37
N ALA A 13 -57.80 52.90 -105.88
CA ALA A 13 -57.42 54.10 -105.11
C ALA A 13 -55.98 53.86 -104.61
N GLY A 14 -54.93 54.54 -105.06
CA GLY A 14 -54.91 55.87 -105.65
C GLY A 14 -54.03 56.74 -104.75
N LEU A 15 -52.84 57.05 -105.26
CA LEU A 15 -51.93 58.10 -104.81
C LEU A 15 -51.14 57.80 -103.54
N SER A 16 -49.98 57.20 -103.81
CA SER A 16 -48.80 57.16 -102.97
C SER A 16 -48.38 58.57 -102.55
N PHE A 17 -48.34 58.83 -101.24
CA PHE A 17 -47.32 59.70 -100.66
C PHE A 17 -46.33 58.84 -99.89
N ASN A 18 -45.09 58.97 -100.34
CA ASN A 18 -43.90 58.31 -99.87
C ASN A 18 -43.67 58.59 -98.38
N VAL A 19 -43.75 57.56 -97.55
CA VAL A 19 -42.75 57.41 -96.49
C VAL A 19 -41.57 56.71 -97.17
N GLN A 20 -40.63 57.52 -97.65
CA GLN A 20 -39.30 57.01 -98.00
C GLN A 20 -38.67 56.49 -96.72
N ALA A 21 -38.87 55.19 -96.44
CA ALA A 21 -37.77 54.45 -95.85
C ALA A 21 -36.63 54.61 -96.86
N SER A 22 -35.52 55.22 -96.44
CA SER A 22 -34.37 55.35 -97.33
C SER A 22 -34.11 53.98 -97.96
N SER A 23 -33.83 53.95 -99.26
CA SER A 23 -33.46 52.71 -99.95
C SER A 23 -32.35 51.97 -99.18
N GLU A 24 -31.53 52.70 -98.44
CA GLU A 24 -30.54 52.20 -97.49
C GLU A 24 -31.13 51.39 -96.32
N LEU A 25 -32.18 51.86 -95.63
CA LEU A 25 -32.82 51.14 -94.51
C LEU A 25 -33.57 49.89 -94.96
N VAL A 26 -34.27 49.94 -96.11
CA VAL A 26 -34.99 48.78 -96.66
C VAL A 26 -34.01 47.72 -97.16
N ASN A 27 -32.96 48.12 -97.88
CA ASN A 27 -31.91 47.20 -98.32
C ASN A 27 -31.14 46.62 -97.14
N LYS A 28 -30.90 47.40 -96.08
CA LYS A 28 -30.27 46.93 -94.85
C LYS A 28 -31.16 45.93 -94.10
N ALA A 29 -32.45 46.21 -93.93
CA ALA A 29 -33.40 45.27 -93.31
C ALA A 29 -33.57 43.98 -94.15
N GLN A 30 -33.51 44.08 -95.47
CA GLN A 30 -33.61 42.91 -96.37
C GLN A 30 -32.32 42.08 -96.36
N ALA A 31 -31.15 42.72 -96.30
CA ALA A 31 -29.86 42.05 -96.09
C ALA A 31 -29.78 41.41 -94.69
N GLU A 32 -30.23 42.11 -93.64
CA GLU A 32 -30.30 41.58 -92.27
C GLU A 32 -31.28 40.41 -92.16
N ASN A 33 -32.42 40.44 -92.85
CA ASN A 33 -33.37 39.33 -92.87
C ASN A 33 -32.82 38.12 -93.64
N GLN A 34 -32.10 38.32 -94.75
CA GLN A 34 -31.39 37.24 -95.45
C GLN A 34 -30.27 36.65 -94.59
N GLN A 35 -29.50 37.50 -93.90
CA GLN A 35 -28.46 37.08 -92.96
C GLN A 35 -29.07 36.32 -91.77
N GLN A 36 -30.20 36.79 -91.24
CA GLN A 36 -30.93 36.14 -90.15
C GLN A 36 -31.53 34.80 -90.59
N ALA A 37 -32.05 34.70 -91.81
CA ALA A 37 -32.53 33.45 -92.40
C ALA A 37 -31.37 32.45 -92.53
N GLN A 38 -30.20 32.88 -92.99
CA GLN A 38 -28.99 32.05 -93.05
C GLN A 38 -28.51 31.63 -91.65
N HIS A 39 -28.50 32.54 -90.67
CA HIS A 39 -28.20 32.22 -89.27
C HIS A 39 -29.22 31.23 -88.67
N ASN A 40 -30.50 31.36 -89.00
CA ASN A 40 -31.55 30.44 -88.55
C ASN A 40 -31.34 29.04 -89.12
N ILE A 41 -31.02 28.93 -90.41
CA ILE A 41 -30.69 27.63 -91.05
C ILE A 41 -29.46 27.00 -90.38
N ALA A 42 -28.40 27.78 -90.14
CA ALA A 42 -27.20 27.29 -89.46
C ALA A 42 -27.49 26.85 -88.02
N ARG A 43 -28.30 27.63 -87.28
CA ARG A 43 -28.72 27.32 -85.91
C ARG A 43 -29.60 26.09 -85.84
N GLU A 44 -30.58 25.93 -86.73
CA GLU A 44 -31.41 24.73 -86.83
C GLU A 44 -30.60 23.48 -87.18
N SER A 45 -29.63 23.61 -88.10
CA SER A 45 -28.68 22.54 -88.40
C SER A 45 -27.85 22.16 -87.18
N GLY A 46 -27.35 23.16 -86.44
CA GLY A 46 -26.62 22.96 -85.18
C GLY A 46 -27.47 22.26 -84.12
N PHE A 47 -28.72 22.68 -83.91
CA PHE A 47 -29.64 22.02 -82.98
C PHE A 47 -29.92 20.57 -83.36
N LYS A 48 -30.15 20.28 -84.65
CA LYS A 48 -30.36 18.90 -85.12
C LYS A 48 -29.12 18.03 -84.93
N GLN A 49 -27.93 18.61 -85.08
CA GLN A 49 -26.67 17.91 -84.82
C GLN A 49 -26.49 17.62 -83.32
N THR A 50 -26.70 18.60 -82.45
CA THR A 50 -26.65 18.41 -80.99
C THR A 50 -27.71 17.41 -80.51
N GLU A 51 -28.93 17.44 -81.06
CA GLU A 51 -29.97 16.46 -80.74
C GLU A 51 -29.52 15.03 -81.11
N LYS A 52 -28.87 14.87 -82.27
CA LYS A 52 -28.32 13.58 -82.69
C LYS A 52 -27.19 13.11 -81.77
N GLU A 53 -26.29 14.01 -81.38
CA GLU A 53 -25.19 13.73 -80.44
C GLU A 53 -25.72 13.34 -79.05
N LEU A 54 -26.68 14.08 -78.51
CA LEU A 54 -27.32 13.76 -77.22
C LEU A 54 -28.09 12.44 -77.27
N LYS A 55 -28.77 12.12 -78.37
CA LYS A 55 -29.42 10.80 -78.56
C LYS A 55 -28.40 9.67 -78.59
N ALA A 56 -27.28 9.85 -79.29
CA ALA A 56 -26.20 8.88 -79.32
C ALA A 56 -25.56 8.69 -77.94
N LEU A 57 -25.27 9.78 -77.23
CA LEU A 57 -24.73 9.74 -75.87
C LEU A 57 -25.70 9.07 -74.88
N LYS A 58 -26.99 9.39 -74.95
CA LYS A 58 -28.03 8.73 -74.15
C LYS A 58 -28.07 7.23 -74.42
N ALA A 59 -28.01 6.81 -75.69
CA ALA A 59 -27.99 5.40 -76.05
C ALA A 59 -26.74 4.69 -75.51
N GLN A 60 -25.58 5.35 -75.56
CA GLN A 60 -24.33 4.84 -75.00
C GLN A 60 -24.40 4.69 -73.46
N LEU A 61 -24.90 5.71 -72.75
CA LEU A 61 -25.04 5.66 -71.29
C LEU A 61 -26.05 4.60 -70.84
N ILE A 62 -27.16 4.42 -71.57
CA ILE A 62 -28.11 3.34 -71.31
C ILE A 62 -27.42 1.98 -71.48
N LYS A 63 -26.66 1.79 -72.56
CA LYS A 63 -25.90 0.55 -72.78
C LYS A 63 -24.89 0.30 -71.66
N GLN A 64 -24.13 1.32 -71.25
CA GLN A 64 -23.18 1.20 -70.14
C GLN A 64 -23.86 0.86 -68.82
N ARG A 65 -25.01 1.49 -68.51
CA ARG A 65 -25.82 1.17 -67.33
C ARG A 65 -26.27 -0.29 -67.37
N ASP A 66 -26.77 -0.75 -68.50
CA ASP A 66 -27.29 -2.12 -68.65
C ASP A 66 -26.16 -3.17 -68.56
N ASP A 67 -24.99 -2.86 -69.12
CA ASP A 67 -23.78 -3.68 -68.98
C ASP A 67 -23.33 -3.75 -67.51
N LEU A 68 -23.29 -2.61 -66.80
CA LEU A 68 -22.96 -2.55 -65.38
C LEU A 68 -23.99 -3.27 -64.50
N GLN A 69 -25.27 -3.14 -64.80
CA GLN A 69 -26.34 -3.86 -64.09
C GLN A 69 -26.17 -5.37 -64.26
N THR A 70 -25.91 -5.83 -65.49
CA THR A 70 -25.66 -7.25 -65.77
C THR A 70 -24.43 -7.76 -65.03
N GLN A 71 -23.37 -6.96 -64.92
CA GLN A 71 -22.19 -7.32 -64.12
C GLN A 71 -22.52 -7.39 -62.63
N ASN A 72 -23.28 -6.43 -62.10
CA ASN A 72 -23.69 -6.41 -60.70
C ASN A 72 -24.56 -7.64 -60.38
N ASP A 73 -25.54 -7.96 -61.22
CA ASP A 73 -26.39 -9.14 -61.04
C ASP A 73 -25.58 -10.43 -61.03
N LYS A 74 -24.57 -10.56 -61.92
CA LYS A 74 -23.63 -11.70 -61.91
C LYS A 74 -22.78 -11.74 -60.63
N LEU A 75 -22.31 -10.60 -60.17
CA LEU A 75 -21.47 -10.50 -58.97
C LEU A 75 -22.28 -10.81 -57.71
N ALA A 76 -23.53 -10.34 -57.65
CA ALA A 76 -24.48 -10.63 -56.58
C ALA A 76 -24.82 -12.12 -56.53
N ALA A 77 -25.06 -12.75 -57.68
CA ALA A 77 -25.26 -14.20 -57.76
C ALA A 77 -24.03 -14.97 -57.26
N LYS A 78 -22.83 -14.59 -57.72
CA LYS A 78 -21.57 -15.21 -57.26
C LYS A 78 -21.33 -15.01 -55.77
N PHE A 79 -21.64 -13.83 -55.22
CA PHE A 79 -21.53 -13.56 -53.79
C PHE A 79 -22.48 -14.47 -53.00
N SER A 80 -23.74 -14.60 -53.44
CA SER A 80 -24.72 -15.50 -52.81
C SER A 80 -24.27 -16.96 -52.87
N ASP A 81 -23.73 -17.42 -54.01
CA ASP A 81 -23.19 -18.78 -54.15
C ASP A 81 -21.99 -19.03 -53.23
N ASN A 82 -21.11 -18.03 -53.07
CA ASN A 82 -19.97 -18.10 -52.17
C ASN A 82 -20.42 -18.17 -50.71
N GLU A 83 -21.39 -17.34 -50.29
CA GLU A 83 -21.98 -17.39 -48.94
C GLU A 83 -22.59 -18.76 -48.64
N ASN A 84 -23.37 -19.31 -49.58
CA ASN A 84 -23.96 -20.65 -49.45
C ASN A 84 -22.89 -21.75 -49.39
N THR A 85 -21.78 -21.58 -50.11
CA THR A 85 -20.67 -22.53 -50.10
C THR A 85 -19.88 -22.44 -48.79
N LEU A 86 -19.61 -21.23 -48.31
CA LEU A 86 -18.97 -20.98 -47.02
C LEU A 86 -19.79 -21.59 -45.88
N ALA A 87 -21.09 -21.29 -45.82
CA ALA A 87 -21.98 -21.84 -44.79
C ALA A 87 -22.00 -23.38 -44.79
N ARG A 88 -22.02 -24.01 -45.98
CA ARG A 88 -21.94 -25.49 -46.08
C ARG A 88 -20.58 -26.04 -45.63
N LEU A 89 -19.49 -25.37 -45.97
CA LEU A 89 -18.14 -25.79 -45.56
C LEU A 89 -17.94 -25.60 -44.06
N GLU A 90 -18.44 -24.52 -43.47
CA GLU A 90 -18.43 -24.28 -42.03
C GLU A 90 -19.25 -25.35 -41.28
N GLU A 91 -20.45 -25.68 -41.78
CA GLU A 91 -21.27 -26.74 -41.18
C GLU A 91 -20.62 -28.12 -41.31
N LYS A 92 -20.03 -28.43 -42.48
CA LYS A 92 -19.28 -29.67 -42.68
C LYS A 92 -18.09 -29.75 -41.72
N LEU A 93 -17.31 -28.68 -41.61
CA LEU A 93 -16.21 -28.60 -40.65
C LEU A 93 -16.73 -28.81 -39.23
N ARG A 94 -17.84 -28.18 -38.84
CA ARG A 94 -18.45 -28.35 -37.51
C ARG A 94 -18.86 -29.79 -37.21
N LEU A 95 -19.48 -30.46 -38.17
CA LEU A 95 -19.89 -31.86 -38.06
C LEU A 95 -18.68 -32.81 -38.01
N GLU A 96 -17.68 -32.59 -38.88
CA GLU A 96 -16.44 -33.38 -38.90
C GLU A 96 -15.57 -33.14 -37.67
N THR A 97 -15.65 -31.95 -37.05
CA THR A 97 -14.93 -31.59 -35.82
C THR A 97 -15.67 -31.93 -34.54
N GLY A 98 -16.82 -32.62 -34.61
CA GLY A 98 -17.74 -32.83 -33.48
C GLY A 98 -17.08 -33.14 -32.13
N SER A 99 -16.18 -34.13 -32.06
CA SER A 99 -15.46 -34.48 -30.82
C SER A 99 -14.20 -33.64 -30.56
N LEU A 100 -13.68 -32.93 -31.56
CA LEU A 100 -12.50 -32.06 -31.46
C LEU A 100 -12.81 -30.72 -30.80
N GLY A 101 -14.07 -30.28 -30.80
CA GLY A 101 -14.51 -29.09 -30.06
C GLY A 101 -14.33 -29.23 -28.55
N GLU A 102 -14.59 -30.41 -28.00
CA GLU A 102 -14.34 -30.72 -26.58
C GLU A 102 -12.84 -30.73 -26.28
N VAL A 103 -12.03 -31.35 -27.16
CA VAL A 103 -10.57 -31.34 -27.06
C VAL A 103 -10.03 -29.90 -27.05
N PHE A 104 -10.56 -29.02 -27.90
CA PHE A 104 -10.19 -27.60 -27.88
C PHE A 104 -10.51 -26.92 -26.55
N GLY A 105 -11.71 -27.16 -26.01
CA GLY A 105 -12.09 -26.65 -24.69
C GLY A 105 -11.11 -27.08 -23.60
N VAL A 106 -10.79 -28.38 -23.56
CA VAL A 106 -9.84 -28.96 -22.59
C VAL A 106 -8.44 -28.40 -22.78
N VAL A 107 -7.91 -28.37 -24.01
CA VAL A 107 -6.58 -27.84 -24.32
C VAL A 107 -6.46 -26.38 -23.92
N ARG A 108 -7.48 -25.57 -24.22
CA ARG A 108 -7.48 -24.15 -23.87
C ARG A 108 -7.59 -23.94 -22.36
N GLN A 109 -8.37 -24.76 -21.66
CA GLN A 109 -8.46 -24.72 -20.21
C GLN A 109 -7.11 -25.07 -19.56
N ASN A 110 -6.46 -26.15 -19.98
CA ASN A 110 -5.14 -26.55 -19.49
C ASN A 110 -4.07 -25.49 -19.83
N ALA A 111 -4.13 -24.89 -21.03
CA ALA A 111 -3.22 -23.81 -21.39
C ALA A 111 -3.42 -22.57 -20.50
N LYS A 112 -4.66 -22.23 -20.12
CA LYS A 112 -4.93 -21.13 -19.18
C LYS A 112 -4.42 -21.43 -17.77
N GLU A 113 -4.62 -22.65 -17.29
CA GLU A 113 -4.11 -23.10 -15.99
C GLU A 113 -2.59 -23.04 -15.96
N LEU A 114 -1.93 -23.53 -17.01
CA LEU A 114 -0.48 -23.46 -17.16
C LEU A 114 0.03 -22.01 -17.30
N GLU A 115 -0.67 -21.16 -18.06
CA GLU A 115 -0.33 -19.74 -18.16
C GLU A 115 -0.40 -19.06 -16.79
N SER A 116 -1.46 -19.34 -16.01
CA SER A 116 -1.59 -18.85 -14.65
C SER A 116 -0.45 -19.36 -13.77
N GLU A 117 -0.11 -20.65 -13.85
CA GLU A 117 1.01 -21.22 -13.08
C GLU A 117 2.34 -20.55 -13.45
N LEU A 118 2.60 -20.31 -14.74
CA LEU A 118 3.80 -19.61 -15.21
C LEU A 118 3.88 -18.15 -14.74
N GLN A 119 2.74 -17.50 -14.46
CA GLN A 119 2.71 -16.12 -13.94
C GLN A 119 3.11 -16.02 -12.46
N TYR A 120 2.85 -17.06 -11.67
CA TYR A 120 3.12 -17.05 -10.22
C TYR A 120 4.31 -17.92 -9.82
N SER A 121 4.71 -18.89 -10.64
CA SER A 121 5.79 -19.82 -10.32
C SER A 121 7.16 -19.22 -10.63
N VAL A 122 8.11 -19.46 -9.72
CA VAL A 122 9.54 -19.15 -9.90
C VAL A 122 10.22 -19.98 -10.98
N THR A 123 9.63 -21.10 -11.42
CA THR A 123 10.10 -21.90 -12.58
C THR A 123 10.11 -21.11 -13.87
N SER A 124 9.30 -20.06 -13.94
CA SER A 124 9.31 -19.15 -15.08
C SER A 124 10.56 -18.24 -15.10
N ALA A 125 11.47 -18.29 -14.12
CA ALA A 125 12.72 -17.54 -14.19
C ALA A 125 13.66 -18.06 -15.30
N ASP A 126 13.63 -19.36 -15.58
CA ASP A 126 14.56 -20.05 -16.51
C ASP A 126 13.85 -21.04 -17.44
N ALA A 127 12.70 -21.60 -17.06
CA ALA A 127 11.97 -22.61 -17.81
C ALA A 127 10.73 -22.02 -18.53
N GLN A 128 10.97 -21.18 -19.54
CA GLN A 128 9.91 -20.53 -20.33
C GLN A 128 9.97 -20.82 -21.84
N ALA A 129 10.71 -21.83 -22.29
CA ALA A 129 10.96 -22.05 -23.72
C ALA A 129 9.66 -22.17 -24.55
N HIS A 130 8.59 -22.70 -23.95
CA HIS A 130 7.30 -22.89 -24.60
C HIS A 130 6.18 -21.94 -24.13
N ALA A 131 6.47 -20.96 -23.28
CA ALA A 131 5.47 -20.03 -22.73
C ALA A 131 4.75 -19.22 -23.83
N GLY A 132 5.43 -18.89 -24.93
CA GLY A 132 4.83 -18.20 -26.07
C GLY A 132 3.71 -19.02 -26.74
N VAL A 133 3.91 -20.33 -26.90
CA VAL A 133 2.92 -21.23 -27.51
C VAL A 133 1.69 -21.37 -26.62
N VAL A 134 1.88 -21.41 -25.30
CA VAL A 134 0.77 -21.42 -24.32
C VAL A 134 -0.10 -20.17 -24.48
N LYS A 135 0.52 -18.98 -24.57
CA LYS A 135 -0.19 -17.70 -24.81
C LYS A 135 -0.96 -17.70 -26.12
N GLU A 136 -0.38 -18.24 -27.20
CA GLU A 136 -1.06 -18.38 -28.49
C GLU A 136 -2.32 -19.25 -28.39
N ILE A 137 -2.28 -20.36 -27.64
CA ILE A 137 -3.43 -21.26 -27.43
C ILE A 137 -4.53 -20.57 -26.64
N VAL A 138 -4.17 -19.83 -25.57
CA VAL A 138 -5.15 -19.11 -24.75
C VAL A 138 -5.89 -18.05 -25.56
N ALA A 139 -5.17 -17.34 -26.43
CA ALA A 139 -5.70 -16.31 -27.32
C ALA A 139 -6.47 -16.86 -28.53
N ALA A 140 -6.27 -18.11 -28.92
CA ALA A 140 -6.88 -18.70 -30.10
C ALA A 140 -8.41 -18.83 -29.99
N THR A 141 -9.10 -18.52 -31.10
CA THR A 141 -10.55 -18.71 -31.28
C THR A 141 -10.90 -19.90 -32.17
N LYS A 142 -9.88 -20.61 -32.68
CA LYS A 142 -9.98 -21.76 -33.59
C LYS A 142 -9.30 -22.97 -32.97
N LEU A 143 -9.54 -24.15 -33.54
CA LEU A 143 -8.92 -25.41 -33.10
C LEU A 143 -7.38 -25.32 -33.08
N PRO A 144 -6.70 -25.94 -32.09
CA PRO A 144 -5.26 -25.87 -31.97
C PRO A 144 -4.59 -26.69 -33.07
N SER A 145 -3.48 -26.17 -33.61
CA SER A 145 -2.62 -26.92 -34.53
C SER A 145 -1.81 -27.99 -33.79
N MET A 146 -1.27 -28.98 -34.51
CA MET A 146 -0.37 -29.99 -33.92
C MET A 146 0.89 -29.36 -33.28
N TYR A 147 1.38 -28.25 -33.84
CA TYR A 147 2.45 -27.46 -33.24
C TYR A 147 2.05 -26.95 -31.85
N GLN A 148 0.85 -26.39 -31.72
CA GLN A 148 0.31 -25.89 -30.46
C GLN A 148 0.09 -27.03 -29.44
N LEU A 149 -0.49 -28.16 -29.87
CA LEU A 149 -0.69 -29.32 -28.99
C LEU A 149 0.64 -29.85 -28.46
N THR A 150 1.63 -30.00 -29.34
CA THR A 150 2.98 -30.45 -28.95
C THR A 150 3.67 -29.41 -28.06
N GLY A 151 3.49 -28.12 -28.35
CA GLY A 151 4.04 -27.03 -27.54
C GLY A 151 3.46 -27.00 -26.13
N LEU A 152 2.15 -27.21 -25.96
CA LEU A 152 1.52 -27.32 -24.64
C LEU A 152 2.06 -28.52 -23.86
N TRP A 153 2.16 -29.70 -24.49
CA TRP A 153 2.78 -30.88 -23.88
C TRP A 153 4.18 -30.56 -23.39
N LYS A 154 5.02 -29.98 -24.26
CA LYS A 154 6.41 -29.68 -23.93
C LYS A 154 6.52 -28.62 -22.83
N ALA A 155 5.62 -27.64 -22.82
CA ALA A 155 5.54 -26.66 -21.73
C ALA A 155 5.22 -27.33 -20.39
N LEU A 156 4.27 -28.28 -20.37
CA LEU A 156 3.97 -29.06 -19.17
C LEU A 156 5.16 -29.92 -18.72
N GLU A 157 5.82 -30.61 -19.65
CA GLU A 157 7.02 -31.42 -19.38
C GLU A 157 8.16 -30.56 -18.80
N GLU A 158 8.40 -29.39 -19.40
CA GLU A 158 9.37 -28.40 -18.94
C GLU A 158 9.05 -27.95 -17.50
N GLN A 159 7.79 -27.64 -17.19
CA GLN A 159 7.40 -27.26 -15.81
C GLN A 159 7.50 -28.41 -14.81
N ILE A 160 7.14 -29.64 -15.20
CA ILE A 160 7.27 -30.82 -14.34
C ILE A 160 8.73 -31.02 -13.98
N LYS A 161 9.63 -30.98 -14.97
CA LYS A 161 11.07 -31.11 -14.74
C LYS A 161 11.60 -29.97 -13.87
N ALA A 162 11.27 -28.72 -14.22
CA ALA A 162 11.70 -27.55 -13.47
C ALA A 162 11.23 -27.63 -12.01
N SER A 163 9.99 -28.07 -11.76
CA SER A 163 9.44 -28.13 -10.40
C SER A 163 10.21 -29.03 -9.44
N GLY A 164 10.93 -30.04 -9.96
CA GLY A 164 11.67 -31.02 -9.16
C GLY A 164 13.18 -30.81 -9.11
N GLU A 165 13.72 -29.81 -9.82
CA GLU A 165 15.16 -29.57 -9.90
C GLU A 165 15.60 -28.30 -9.14
N VAL A 166 16.81 -28.35 -8.62
CA VAL A 166 17.53 -27.16 -8.13
C VAL A 166 18.45 -26.70 -9.25
N ALA A 167 18.24 -25.48 -9.75
CA ALA A 167 18.95 -24.96 -10.91
C ALA A 167 19.55 -23.58 -10.64
N SER A 168 20.78 -23.36 -11.11
CA SER A 168 21.37 -22.02 -11.12
C SER A 168 20.83 -21.24 -12.31
N THR A 169 20.40 -20.01 -12.08
CA THR A 169 19.85 -19.10 -13.08
C THR A 169 20.39 -17.69 -12.90
N GLU A 170 20.33 -16.88 -13.96
CA GLU A 170 20.65 -15.45 -13.92
C GLU A 170 19.35 -14.68 -14.03
N VAL A 171 19.07 -13.82 -13.04
CA VAL A 171 17.85 -13.03 -12.99
C VAL A 171 18.14 -11.55 -13.03
N ARG A 172 17.22 -10.79 -13.62
CA ARG A 172 17.24 -9.33 -13.56
C ARG A 172 16.76 -8.88 -12.19
N PHE A 173 17.68 -8.66 -11.27
CA PHE A 173 17.39 -8.18 -9.92
C PHE A 173 17.27 -6.65 -9.89
N VAL A 174 16.20 -6.14 -9.27
CA VAL A 174 15.98 -4.71 -9.05
C VAL A 174 16.21 -4.41 -7.57
N ASN A 175 17.20 -3.57 -7.28
CA ASN A 175 17.54 -3.20 -5.91
C ASN A 175 16.55 -2.16 -5.33
N GLY A 176 16.69 -1.83 -4.04
CA GLY A 176 15.82 -0.86 -3.35
C GLY A 176 15.88 0.57 -3.90
N GLU A 177 16.84 0.88 -4.78
CA GLU A 177 16.98 2.17 -5.47
C GLU A 177 16.35 2.16 -6.88
N GLY A 178 15.80 1.01 -7.31
CA GLY A 178 15.19 0.84 -8.63
C GLY A 178 16.20 0.56 -9.76
N VAL A 179 17.46 0.31 -9.44
CA VAL A 179 18.49 -0.04 -10.42
C VAL A 179 18.43 -1.54 -10.69
N ALA A 180 18.28 -1.91 -11.97
CA ALA A 180 18.29 -3.29 -12.41
C ALA A 180 19.72 -3.78 -12.71
N GLN A 181 20.09 -4.93 -12.17
CA GLN A 181 21.35 -5.61 -12.41
C GLN A 181 21.13 -7.11 -12.64
N SER A 182 22.06 -7.79 -13.32
CA SER A 182 22.06 -9.26 -13.38
C SER A 182 22.58 -9.79 -12.06
N GLU A 183 21.86 -10.72 -11.45
CA GLU A 183 22.27 -11.42 -10.24
C GLU A 183 22.08 -12.92 -10.44
N SER A 184 23.10 -13.70 -10.06
CA SER A 184 22.98 -15.15 -9.99
C SER A 184 21.99 -15.51 -8.88
N ALA A 185 21.08 -16.43 -9.18
CA ALA A 185 20.11 -16.97 -8.25
C ALA A 185 20.04 -18.50 -8.37
N LEU A 186 19.68 -19.14 -7.27
CA LEU A 186 19.41 -20.57 -7.22
C LEU A 186 17.90 -20.78 -7.13
N ARG A 187 17.32 -21.42 -8.14
CA ARG A 187 15.92 -21.82 -8.14
C ARG A 187 15.76 -23.14 -7.41
N LEU A 188 14.89 -23.16 -6.40
CA LEU A 188 14.51 -24.34 -5.63
C LEU A 188 13.18 -24.88 -6.15
N GLY A 189 13.23 -25.67 -7.23
CA GLY A 189 12.04 -26.26 -7.85
C GLY A 189 11.02 -25.19 -8.24
N SER A 190 9.78 -25.36 -7.79
CA SER A 190 8.70 -24.37 -7.88
C SER A 190 8.44 -23.61 -6.56
N ILE A 191 9.28 -23.82 -5.54
CA ILE A 191 9.02 -23.35 -4.17
C ILE A 191 9.62 -21.96 -3.94
N GLY A 192 10.80 -21.67 -4.49
CA GLY A 192 11.42 -20.37 -4.27
C GLY A 192 12.63 -20.11 -5.15
N LEU A 193 13.03 -18.84 -5.17
CA LEU A 193 14.22 -18.34 -5.84
C LEU A 193 15.12 -17.73 -4.77
N VAL A 194 16.39 -18.11 -4.72
CA VAL A 194 17.33 -17.71 -3.67
C VAL A 194 18.51 -16.96 -4.27
N GLY A 195 18.73 -15.72 -3.83
CA GLY A 195 19.85 -14.87 -4.20
C GLY A 195 20.98 -14.89 -3.16
N ALA A 196 21.91 -13.95 -3.29
CA ALA A 196 23.04 -13.84 -2.37
C ALA A 196 22.61 -13.49 -0.93
N GLN A 197 21.53 -12.72 -0.77
CA GLN A 197 21.06 -12.21 0.53
C GLN A 197 19.81 -12.91 1.09
N GLY A 198 19.29 -13.94 0.41
CA GLY A 198 18.08 -14.63 0.85
C GLY A 198 17.14 -14.96 -0.30
N TYR A 199 15.87 -15.18 0.02
CA TYR A 199 14.80 -15.35 -0.97
C TYR A 199 14.59 -14.09 -1.82
N LEU A 200 14.22 -14.33 -3.08
CA LEU A 200 13.89 -13.32 -4.08
C LEU A 200 12.42 -13.48 -4.50
N ASN A 201 11.69 -12.37 -4.52
CA ASN A 201 10.34 -12.27 -5.06
C ASN A 201 10.42 -12.15 -6.58
N TRP A 202 9.93 -13.15 -7.31
CA TRP A 202 9.95 -13.18 -8.76
C TRP A 202 8.65 -12.62 -9.36
N ASN A 203 8.79 -11.62 -10.23
CA ASN A 203 7.68 -11.09 -11.00
C ASN A 203 7.76 -11.59 -12.45
N ALA A 204 7.01 -12.65 -12.77
CA ALA A 204 7.02 -13.25 -14.11
C ALA A 204 6.48 -12.31 -15.21
N THR A 205 5.57 -11.40 -14.86
CA THR A 205 5.00 -10.42 -15.81
C THR A 205 6.05 -9.43 -16.30
N LYS A 206 6.92 -8.97 -15.39
CA LYS A 206 8.00 -8.01 -15.70
C LYS A 206 9.33 -8.68 -16.02
N GLY A 207 9.49 -9.96 -15.68
CA GLY A 207 10.75 -10.69 -15.80
C GLY A 207 11.83 -10.11 -14.88
N GLU A 208 11.45 -9.71 -13.66
CA GLU A 208 12.36 -9.10 -12.68
C GLU A 208 12.23 -9.76 -11.30
N ALA A 209 13.33 -9.84 -10.59
CA ALA A 209 13.41 -10.30 -9.20
C ALA A 209 13.62 -9.11 -8.25
N GLN A 210 13.04 -9.18 -7.05
CA GLN A 210 13.21 -8.16 -6.00
C GLN A 210 13.46 -8.85 -4.67
N ALA A 211 14.16 -8.20 -3.74
CA ALA A 211 14.31 -8.74 -2.39
C ALA A 211 12.99 -8.63 -1.61
N TYR A 212 12.66 -9.66 -0.82
CA TYR A 212 11.56 -9.52 0.16
C TYR A 212 11.94 -8.48 1.22
N ILE A 213 10.96 -7.67 1.64
CA ILE A 213 11.12 -6.61 2.65
C ILE A 213 11.59 -7.18 3.99
N LYS A 214 11.09 -8.37 4.36
CA LYS A 214 11.44 -9.08 5.59
C LYS A 214 11.52 -10.56 5.31
N GLN A 215 12.52 -11.22 5.90
CA GLN A 215 12.78 -12.64 5.74
C GLN A 215 13.10 -13.26 7.11
N PRO A 216 12.94 -14.59 7.27
CA PRO A 216 13.40 -15.30 8.46
C PRO A 216 14.91 -15.12 8.69
N GLU A 217 15.35 -15.12 9.95
CA GLU A 217 16.79 -15.01 10.29
C GLU A 217 17.64 -16.14 9.68
N GLN A 218 17.02 -17.30 9.44
CA GLN A 218 17.64 -18.48 8.83
C GLN A 218 17.23 -18.65 7.36
N ALA A 219 16.93 -17.55 6.65
CA ALA A 219 16.65 -17.62 5.22
C ALA A 219 17.87 -18.20 4.49
N PRO A 220 17.67 -19.16 3.57
CA PRO A 220 18.76 -19.74 2.82
C PRO A 220 19.35 -18.70 1.86
N THR A 221 20.65 -18.83 1.60
CA THR A 221 21.42 -18.04 0.63
C THR A 221 22.06 -19.00 -0.38
N ILE A 222 22.52 -18.49 -1.53
CA ILE A 222 23.24 -19.32 -2.50
C ILE A 222 24.44 -20.03 -1.85
N SER A 223 25.18 -19.31 -0.98
CA SER A 223 26.31 -19.89 -0.25
C SER A 223 25.91 -21.01 0.71
N SER A 224 24.77 -20.89 1.40
CA SER A 224 24.32 -21.95 2.31
C SER A 224 23.72 -23.14 1.58
N LEU A 225 23.31 -22.97 0.32
CA LEU A 225 22.68 -24.01 -0.51
C LEU A 225 23.66 -24.69 -1.47
N SER A 226 24.93 -24.29 -1.49
CA SER A 226 25.94 -24.94 -2.34
C SER A 226 26.05 -26.46 -2.12
N PRO A 227 26.02 -26.98 -0.87
CA PRO A 227 26.04 -28.44 -0.62
C PRO A 227 24.84 -29.18 -1.23
N LEU A 228 23.66 -28.53 -1.29
CA LEU A 228 22.46 -29.11 -1.90
C LEU A 228 22.64 -29.35 -3.41
N VAL A 229 23.36 -28.44 -4.09
CA VAL A 229 23.67 -28.59 -5.52
C VAL A 229 24.64 -29.76 -5.75
N ASP A 230 25.53 -30.01 -4.79
CA ASP A 230 26.49 -31.14 -4.82
C ASP A 230 25.84 -32.48 -4.41
N GLY A 231 24.54 -32.49 -4.10
CA GLY A 231 23.77 -33.69 -3.76
C GLY A 231 23.80 -34.05 -2.27
N GLU A 232 24.28 -33.14 -1.41
CA GLU A 232 24.25 -33.32 0.04
C GLU A 232 22.88 -32.95 0.64
N VAL A 233 22.60 -33.44 1.84
CA VAL A 233 21.35 -33.18 2.55
C VAL A 233 21.53 -31.96 3.44
N GLU A 234 20.74 -30.91 3.19
CA GLU A 234 20.79 -29.65 3.93
C GLU A 234 19.43 -29.33 4.58
N ASN A 235 19.45 -28.71 5.75
CA ASN A 235 18.23 -28.21 6.40
C ASN A 235 17.91 -26.81 5.89
N ILE A 236 16.76 -26.65 5.22
CA ILE A 236 16.38 -25.41 4.57
C ILE A 236 15.04 -24.93 5.12
N VAL A 237 14.99 -23.64 5.48
CA VAL A 237 13.72 -22.98 5.79
C VAL A 237 13.01 -22.68 4.48
N LEU A 238 11.96 -23.45 4.17
CA LEU A 238 11.19 -23.32 2.95
C LEU A 238 9.84 -22.65 3.21
N ASP A 239 9.38 -21.82 2.26
CA ASP A 239 8.02 -21.30 2.22
C ASP A 239 7.16 -22.11 1.22
N PRO A 240 6.33 -23.07 1.68
CA PRO A 240 5.48 -23.87 0.79
C PRO A 240 4.39 -23.04 0.09
N SER A 241 4.12 -21.81 0.55
CA SER A 241 3.18 -20.89 -0.09
C SER A 241 3.77 -20.12 -1.28
N ARG A 242 5.03 -20.40 -1.64
CA ARG A 242 5.74 -19.79 -2.77
C ARG A 242 5.89 -18.27 -2.65
N GLY A 243 6.17 -17.78 -1.45
CA GLY A 243 6.45 -16.38 -1.18
C GLY A 243 5.32 -15.61 -0.52
N VAL A 244 4.09 -16.14 -0.49
CA VAL A 244 2.95 -15.44 0.15
C VAL A 244 3.18 -15.25 1.65
N MET A 245 3.75 -16.23 2.35
CA MET A 245 4.08 -16.10 3.77
C MET A 245 5.23 -15.11 3.99
N LEU A 246 6.21 -15.04 3.08
CA LEU A 246 7.28 -14.05 3.16
C LEU A 246 6.74 -12.62 2.96
N GLU A 247 5.78 -12.42 2.06
CA GLU A 247 5.08 -11.14 1.92
C GLU A 247 4.27 -10.79 3.17
N GLN A 248 3.60 -11.78 3.78
CA GLN A 248 2.88 -11.58 5.04
C GLN A 248 3.83 -11.30 6.22
N LEU A 249 5.02 -11.90 6.23
CA LEU A 249 6.03 -11.67 7.26
C LEU A 249 6.45 -10.19 7.30
N ALA A 250 6.51 -9.52 6.15
CA ALA A 250 6.74 -8.07 6.08
C ALA A 250 5.68 -7.24 6.83
N HIS A 251 4.48 -7.78 7.02
CA HIS A 251 3.39 -7.16 7.78
C HIS A 251 3.38 -7.55 9.27
N SER A 252 4.35 -8.32 9.74
CA SER A 252 4.50 -8.69 11.16
C SER A 252 5.59 -7.87 11.85
N PRO A 253 5.24 -6.74 12.50
CA PRO A 253 6.24 -5.90 13.17
C PRO A 253 6.80 -6.62 14.42
N SER A 254 8.12 -6.67 14.51
CA SER A 254 8.86 -7.18 15.66
C SER A 254 8.66 -6.27 16.89
N LEU A 255 9.09 -6.71 18.07
CA LEU A 255 9.06 -5.85 19.27
C LEU A 255 9.92 -4.58 19.09
N MET A 256 11.06 -4.70 18.40
CA MET A 256 11.91 -3.56 18.08
C MET A 256 11.22 -2.63 17.08
N ASP A 257 10.58 -3.18 16.03
CA ASP A 257 9.83 -2.40 15.04
C ASP A 257 8.70 -1.63 15.73
N ARG A 258 8.01 -2.26 16.69
CA ARG A 258 7.00 -1.62 17.53
C ARG A 258 7.60 -0.51 18.39
N LEU A 259 8.74 -0.72 19.04
CA LEU A 259 9.39 0.31 19.85
C LEU A 259 9.81 1.53 18.99
N GLN A 260 10.33 1.27 17.80
CA GLN A 260 10.70 2.30 16.83
C GLN A 260 9.47 3.05 16.29
N ALA A 261 8.35 2.35 16.09
CA ALA A 261 7.08 2.95 15.69
C ALA A 261 6.57 3.99 16.70
N GLY A 262 6.98 3.90 17.98
CA GLY A 262 6.65 4.91 19.00
C GLY A 262 7.28 6.30 18.75
N GLY A 263 8.16 6.44 17.74
CA GLY A 263 8.74 7.71 17.34
C GLY A 263 9.54 8.40 18.44
N VAL A 264 9.60 9.73 18.40
CA VAL A 264 10.33 10.54 19.38
C VAL A 264 9.70 10.45 20.77
N VAL A 265 8.36 10.51 20.84
CA VAL A 265 7.62 10.47 22.12
C VAL A 265 7.84 9.13 22.83
N GLY A 266 7.78 8.01 22.10
CA GLY A 266 8.07 6.68 22.64
C GLY A 266 9.48 6.58 23.23
N LYS A 267 10.50 7.14 22.56
CA LYS A 267 11.87 7.18 23.07
C LYS A 267 11.98 7.99 24.38
N ILE A 268 11.25 9.10 24.49
CA ILE A 268 11.19 9.90 25.73
C ILE A 268 10.56 9.09 26.86
N ILE A 269 9.47 8.36 26.60
CA ILE A 269 8.81 7.49 27.59
C ILE A 269 9.75 6.40 28.09
N VAL A 270 10.50 5.75 27.17
CA VAL A 270 11.49 4.73 27.53
C VAL A 270 12.63 5.32 28.38
N GLY A 271 13.12 6.52 28.01
CA GLY A 271 14.12 7.23 28.81
C GLY A 271 13.62 7.59 30.21
N LEU A 272 12.37 8.05 30.31
CA LEU A 272 11.71 8.35 31.58
C LEU A 272 11.59 7.10 32.47
N LEU A 273 11.19 5.97 31.88
CA LEU A 273 11.14 4.67 32.58
C LEU A 273 12.52 4.30 33.14
N ALA A 274 13.57 4.42 32.32
CA ALA A 274 14.93 4.11 32.76
C ALA A 274 15.36 4.98 33.96
N ILE A 275 15.13 6.30 33.91
CA ILE A 275 15.42 7.22 35.02
C ILE A 275 14.62 6.83 36.28
N GLY A 276 13.32 6.56 36.12
CA GLY A 276 12.46 6.16 37.23
C GLY A 276 12.90 4.85 37.89
N LEU A 277 13.30 3.86 37.09
CA LEU A 277 13.81 2.59 37.61
C LEU A 277 15.13 2.77 38.36
N ILE A 278 16.03 3.63 37.88
CA ILE A 278 17.27 3.95 38.60
C ILE A 278 16.96 4.56 39.97
N ILE A 279 16.05 5.53 40.03
CA ILE A 279 15.62 6.15 41.29
C ILE A 279 15.00 5.08 42.22
N ALA A 280 14.13 4.23 41.69
CA ALA A 280 13.49 3.16 42.46
C ALA A 280 14.51 2.19 43.06
N VAL A 281 15.53 1.78 42.29
CA VAL A 281 16.59 0.88 42.77
C VAL A 281 17.44 1.57 43.85
N VAL A 282 17.93 2.78 43.59
CA VAL A 282 18.76 3.53 44.55
C VAL A 282 18.03 3.76 45.87
N ARG A 283 16.77 4.19 45.81
CA ARG A 283 15.95 4.40 47.01
C ARG A 283 15.55 3.10 47.70
N GLY A 284 15.25 2.05 46.94
CA GLY A 284 14.96 0.72 47.48
C GLY A 284 16.13 0.15 48.29
N VAL A 285 17.35 0.27 47.78
CA VAL A 285 18.56 -0.12 48.51
C VAL A 285 18.76 0.75 49.75
N SER A 286 18.69 2.08 49.61
CA SER A 286 18.88 3.02 50.72
C SER A 286 17.88 2.80 51.88
N LEU A 287 16.59 2.62 51.57
CA LEU A 287 15.55 2.38 52.58
C LEU A 287 15.69 0.98 53.21
N SER A 288 16.08 -0.02 52.43
CA SER A 288 16.33 -1.38 52.95
C SER A 288 17.50 -1.38 53.94
N ILE A 289 18.60 -0.69 53.62
CA ILE A 289 19.74 -0.53 54.53
C ILE A 289 19.31 0.22 55.81
N ALA A 290 18.60 1.33 55.67
CA ALA A 290 18.10 2.09 56.82
C ALA A 290 17.22 1.23 57.74
N ARG A 291 16.28 0.47 57.16
CA ARG A 291 15.41 -0.45 57.90
C ARG A 291 16.20 -1.53 58.66
N GLN A 292 17.22 -2.11 58.02
CA GLN A 292 18.07 -3.12 58.68
C GLN A 292 18.87 -2.51 59.84
N LYS A 293 19.49 -1.35 59.63
CA LYS A 293 20.23 -0.64 60.68
C LYS A 293 19.33 -0.24 61.86
N ILE A 294 18.11 0.24 61.60
CA ILE A 294 17.14 0.59 62.64
C ILE A 294 16.72 -0.65 63.44
N ARG A 295 16.44 -1.78 62.77
CA ARG A 295 16.14 -3.05 63.45
C ARG A 295 17.28 -3.52 64.36
N ALA A 296 18.54 -3.31 63.96
CA ALA A 296 19.69 -3.61 64.80
C ALA A 296 19.76 -2.63 65.99
N GLN A 297 19.58 -1.34 65.75
CA GLN A 297 19.58 -0.27 66.77
C GLN A 297 18.52 -0.48 67.85
N LEU A 298 17.32 -0.95 67.48
CA LEU A 298 16.23 -1.23 68.43
C LEU A 298 16.59 -2.31 69.47
N LYS A 299 17.59 -3.16 69.20
CA LYS A 299 18.08 -4.15 70.17
C LYS A 299 19.06 -3.54 71.19
N SER A 300 19.63 -2.38 70.90
CA SER A 300 20.59 -1.69 71.78
C SER A 300 20.37 -0.18 71.72
N PRO A 301 19.30 0.34 72.36
CA PRO A 301 18.90 1.75 72.23
C PRO A 301 19.92 2.75 72.81
N GLN A 302 20.83 2.29 73.66
CA GLN A 302 21.69 3.14 74.49
C GLN A 302 22.85 3.79 73.73
N ASN A 303 23.26 3.23 72.58
CA ASN A 303 24.38 3.73 71.78
C ASN A 303 23.90 4.19 70.40
N PRO A 304 23.74 5.50 70.16
CA PRO A 304 23.30 6.03 68.87
C PRO A 304 24.21 5.60 67.71
N GLY A 305 23.67 4.85 66.74
CA GLY A 305 24.38 4.46 65.51
C GLY A 305 24.15 5.42 64.33
N ASP A 306 24.88 5.23 63.23
CA ASP A 306 24.70 6.00 61.98
C ASP A 306 23.51 5.47 61.15
N ASN A 307 22.31 5.82 61.61
CA ASN A 307 21.02 5.54 60.98
C ASN A 307 19.96 6.58 61.44
N PRO A 308 18.79 6.67 60.80
CA PRO A 308 17.75 7.64 61.16
C PRO A 308 17.34 7.58 62.64
N LEU A 309 17.18 6.38 63.20
CA LEU A 309 16.84 6.23 64.62
C LEU A 309 17.97 6.71 65.52
N GLY A 310 19.22 6.34 65.20
CA GLY A 310 20.38 6.79 65.97
C GLY A 310 20.53 8.32 65.98
N ARG A 311 20.21 9.02 64.88
CA ARG A 311 20.23 10.48 64.86
C ARG A 311 19.16 11.09 65.79
N VAL A 312 17.94 10.55 65.80
CA VAL A 312 16.89 10.96 66.76
C VAL A 312 17.32 10.67 68.22
N LEU A 313 17.87 9.47 68.49
CA LEU A 313 18.39 9.11 69.82
C LEU A 313 19.55 10.02 70.28
N SER A 314 20.34 10.54 69.34
CA SER A 314 21.46 11.44 69.65
C SER A 314 20.99 12.82 70.13
N VAL A 315 19.82 13.28 69.67
CA VAL A 315 19.19 14.53 70.15
C VAL A 315 18.75 14.36 71.60
N TYR A 316 18.09 13.24 71.93
CA TYR A 316 17.80 12.89 73.33
C TYR A 316 19.05 12.90 74.18
N GLY A 317 20.16 12.32 73.70
CA GLY A 317 21.46 12.32 74.39
C GLY A 317 22.00 13.70 74.75
N LYS A 318 21.85 14.68 73.85
CA LYS A 318 22.40 16.04 73.98
C LYS A 318 21.51 16.97 74.81
N GLU A 319 20.20 16.73 74.82
CA GLU A 319 19.21 17.68 75.34
C GLU A 319 18.43 17.16 76.57
N LYS A 320 18.95 16.13 77.27
CA LYS A 320 18.32 15.51 78.46
C LYS A 320 17.95 16.46 79.61
N ASN A 321 18.55 17.66 79.64
CA ASN A 321 18.37 18.62 80.72
C ASN A 321 17.32 19.70 80.42
N LEU A 322 16.65 19.63 79.27
CA LEU A 322 15.52 20.52 78.94
C LEU A 322 14.22 20.04 79.60
N SER A 323 13.21 20.91 79.65
CA SER A 323 11.86 20.49 80.08
C SER A 323 11.30 19.44 79.13
N VAL A 324 10.38 18.62 79.63
CA VAL A 324 9.72 17.56 78.86
C VAL A 324 9.12 18.10 77.56
N GLU A 325 8.47 19.27 77.61
CA GLU A 325 7.86 19.91 76.43
C GLU A 325 8.90 20.36 75.41
N ALA A 326 10.03 20.92 75.88
CA ALA A 326 11.11 21.36 75.00
C ALA A 326 11.81 20.15 74.34
N LEU A 327 12.00 19.05 75.08
CA LEU A 327 12.55 17.81 74.57
C LEU A 327 11.63 17.15 73.54
N GLU A 328 10.32 17.13 73.77
CA GLU A 328 9.33 16.62 72.81
C GLU A 328 9.42 17.39 71.49
N LEU A 329 9.44 18.73 71.55
CA LEU A 329 9.51 19.56 70.35
C LEU A 329 10.78 19.29 69.53
N ARG A 330 11.91 19.08 70.21
CA ARG A 330 13.22 18.80 69.60
C ARG A 330 13.31 17.41 68.98
N LEU A 331 12.70 16.42 69.61
CA LEU A 331 12.60 15.07 69.05
C LEU A 331 11.67 15.05 67.84
N LEU A 332 10.55 15.77 67.88
CA LEU A 332 9.66 15.92 66.73
C LEU A 332 10.37 16.63 65.56
N GLU A 333 11.12 17.71 65.83
CA GLU A 333 11.96 18.39 64.82
C GLU A 333 12.92 17.39 64.15
N ALA A 334 13.64 16.58 64.93
CA ALA A 334 14.54 15.56 64.41
C ALA A 334 13.82 14.48 63.56
N VAL A 335 12.61 14.08 63.95
CA VAL A 335 11.81 13.11 63.18
C VAL A 335 11.37 13.71 61.84
N VAL A 336 10.95 14.98 61.82
CA VAL A 336 10.57 15.69 60.59
C VAL A 336 11.75 15.82 59.62
N ASP A 337 12.94 16.14 60.12
CA ASP A 337 14.17 16.20 59.32
C ASP A 337 14.53 14.84 58.70
N GLU A 338 14.37 13.75 59.46
CA GLU A 338 14.56 12.40 58.94
C GLU A 338 13.49 12.00 57.92
N GLN A 339 12.23 12.42 58.12
CA GLN A 339 11.14 12.17 57.17
C GLN A 339 11.47 12.74 55.80
N ALA A 340 11.93 13.99 55.72
CA ALA A 340 12.32 14.61 54.46
C ALA A 340 13.41 13.80 53.73
N THR A 341 14.35 13.22 54.48
CA THR A 341 15.42 12.37 53.93
C THR A 341 14.92 11.00 53.46
N LEU A 342 13.95 10.40 54.16
CA LEU A 342 13.32 9.12 53.80
C LEU A 342 12.45 9.25 52.55
N GLU A 343 11.75 10.37 52.38
CA GLU A 343 10.88 10.64 51.24
C GLU A 343 11.61 11.13 49.98
N LYS A 344 12.89 11.49 50.10
CA LYS A 344 13.71 11.98 48.98
C LYS A 344 13.63 11.03 47.77
N GLY A 345 13.24 11.57 46.61
CA GLY A 345 13.13 10.82 45.35
C GLY A 345 11.84 10.01 45.19
N LEU A 346 11.06 9.78 46.26
CA LEU A 346 9.74 9.12 46.14
C LEU A 346 8.73 10.03 45.44
N SER A 347 8.79 11.34 45.70
CA SER A 347 7.98 12.35 45.00
C SER A 347 8.28 12.40 43.51
N MET A 348 9.57 12.32 43.14
CA MET A 348 10.01 12.24 41.74
C MET A 348 9.48 10.96 41.08
N LEU A 349 9.56 9.82 41.76
CA LEU A 349 9.03 8.56 41.23
C LEU A 349 7.52 8.62 40.95
N LYS A 350 6.75 9.23 41.86
CA LYS A 350 5.31 9.49 41.68
C LYS A 350 5.04 10.40 40.49
N LEU A 351 5.82 11.47 40.35
CA LEU A 351 5.72 12.42 39.25
C LEU A 351 5.98 11.73 37.91
N LEU A 352 7.09 10.98 37.80
CA LEU A 352 7.44 10.25 36.57
C LEU A 352 6.33 9.25 36.19
N ALA A 353 5.81 8.53 37.17
CA ALA A 353 4.74 7.56 36.94
C ALA A 353 3.42 8.22 36.49
N ALA A 354 3.13 9.44 36.96
CA ALA A 354 1.97 10.22 36.51
C ALA A 354 2.16 10.88 35.14
N LEU A 355 3.40 11.26 34.78
CA LEU A 355 3.73 11.87 33.49
C LEU A 355 3.76 10.84 32.35
N ALA A 356 4.14 9.59 32.61
CA ALA A 356 4.27 8.57 31.56
C ALA A 356 2.99 8.34 30.74
N PRO A 357 1.77 8.22 31.32
CA PRO A 357 0.53 8.11 30.56
C PRO A 357 0.18 9.41 29.82
N MET A 358 0.49 10.57 30.39
CA MET A 358 0.24 11.87 29.75
C MET A 358 1.11 12.03 28.49
N LEU A 359 2.36 11.57 28.53
CA LEU A 359 3.22 11.50 27.34
C LEU A 359 2.70 10.48 26.32
N GLY A 360 2.15 9.35 26.77
CA GLY A 360 1.48 8.39 25.89
C GLY A 360 0.32 9.03 25.12
N LEU A 361 -0.53 9.79 25.82
CA LEU A 361 -1.62 10.57 25.23
C LEU A 361 -1.09 11.64 24.26
N LEU A 362 -0.02 12.36 24.60
CA LEU A 362 0.62 13.29 23.68
C LEU A 362 1.03 12.59 22.37
N GLY A 363 1.61 11.39 22.48
CA GLY A 363 1.97 10.55 21.33
C GLY A 363 0.78 10.18 20.43
N THR A 364 -0.41 9.95 21.02
CA THR A 364 -1.63 9.71 20.23
C THR A 364 -2.01 10.91 19.39
N VAL A 365 -1.93 12.11 19.98
CA VAL A 365 -2.29 13.34 19.30
C VAL A 365 -1.29 13.61 18.18
N THR A 366 0.01 13.43 18.42
CA THR A 366 1.03 13.63 17.39
C THR A 366 0.90 12.63 16.23
N GLY A 367 0.66 11.34 16.51
CA GLY A 367 0.50 10.33 15.46
C GLY A 367 -0.77 10.52 14.63
N MET A 368 -1.86 10.98 15.25
CA MET A 368 -3.08 11.34 14.52
C MET A 368 -2.89 12.59 13.66
N ILE A 369 -2.15 13.60 14.14
CA ILE A 369 -1.81 14.79 13.33
C ILE A 369 -1.00 14.38 12.09
N GLU A 370 0.00 13.52 12.25
CA GLU A 370 0.81 13.02 11.13
C GLU A 370 -0.04 12.22 10.13
N THR A 371 -0.97 11.39 10.63
CA THR A 371 -1.92 10.65 9.79
C THR A 371 -2.79 11.60 8.96
N PHE A 372 -3.33 12.67 9.57
CA PHE A 372 -4.12 13.65 8.84
C PHE A 372 -3.28 14.45 7.84
N GLN A 373 -2.00 14.73 8.13
CA GLN A 373 -1.08 15.35 7.17
C GLN A 373 -0.87 14.47 5.94
N VAL A 374 -0.69 13.16 6.12
CA VAL A 374 -0.61 12.21 4.99
C VAL A 374 -1.89 12.23 4.15
N ILE A 375 -3.06 12.18 4.79
CA ILE A 375 -4.36 12.26 4.10
C ILE A 375 -4.48 13.55 3.27
N THR A 376 -4.08 14.69 3.84
CA THR A 376 -4.18 15.98 3.13
C THR A 376 -3.22 16.09 1.95
N GLN A 377 -2.04 15.48 2.03
CA GLN A 377 -1.02 15.55 0.97
C GLN A 377 -1.27 14.54 -0.15
N PHE A 378 -1.61 13.30 0.19
CA PHE A 378 -1.69 12.18 -0.74
C PHE A 378 -3.11 11.67 -0.99
N GLY A 379 -4.12 12.27 -0.33
CA GLY A 379 -5.50 11.80 -0.34
C GLY A 379 -5.67 10.47 0.42
N ASN A 380 -6.85 9.87 0.33
CA ASN A 380 -7.13 8.54 0.90
C ASN A 380 -6.60 7.39 0.01
N GLY A 381 -5.56 7.64 -0.79
CA GLY A 381 -5.13 6.75 -1.87
C GLY A 381 -4.42 5.47 -1.42
N ASP A 382 -3.66 5.51 -0.31
CA ASP A 382 -2.95 4.34 0.22
C ASP A 382 -3.10 4.22 1.76
N PRO A 383 -3.94 3.28 2.24
CA PRO A 383 -4.09 3.00 3.66
C PRO A 383 -2.79 2.57 4.36
N LYS A 384 -1.78 2.05 3.64
CA LYS A 384 -0.50 1.64 4.25
C LYS A 384 0.29 2.83 4.77
N VAL A 385 0.27 3.96 4.05
CA VAL A 385 0.99 5.18 4.48
C VAL A 385 0.31 5.80 5.71
N MET A 386 -1.02 5.68 5.81
CA MET A 386 -1.79 6.13 6.97
C MET A 386 -1.59 5.24 8.21
N ALA A 387 -1.35 3.94 8.00
CA ALA A 387 -1.19 2.97 9.09
C ALA A 387 0.02 3.30 10.00
N GLY A 388 1.03 3.99 9.48
CA GLY A 388 2.21 4.42 10.25
C GLY A 388 1.86 5.34 11.42
N GLY A 389 1.15 6.44 11.16
CA GLY A 389 0.78 7.41 12.20
C GLY A 389 -0.21 6.86 13.23
N ILE A 390 -1.15 6.00 12.78
CA ILE A 390 -2.08 5.29 13.67
C ILE A 390 -1.31 4.30 14.57
N SER A 391 -0.35 3.56 13.99
CA SER A 391 0.49 2.63 14.75
C SER A 391 1.31 3.37 15.81
N MET A 392 1.93 4.50 15.44
CA MET A 392 2.66 5.34 16.39
C MET A 392 1.78 5.74 17.58
N ALA A 393 0.58 6.24 17.32
CA ALA A 393 -0.36 6.67 18.35
C ALA A 393 -0.72 5.55 19.34
N LEU A 394 -1.01 4.36 18.84
CA LEU A 394 -1.35 3.20 19.66
C LEU A 394 -0.15 2.73 20.49
N VAL A 395 1.02 2.63 19.87
CA VAL A 395 2.25 2.18 20.53
C VAL A 395 2.65 3.13 21.67
N THR A 396 2.62 4.45 21.45
CA THR A 396 3.01 5.42 22.50
C THR A 396 2.12 5.32 23.74
N THR A 397 0.84 5.02 23.56
CA THR A 397 -0.11 4.80 24.67
C THR A 397 0.27 3.57 25.48
N VAL A 398 0.54 2.46 24.78
CA VAL A 398 0.98 1.22 25.42
C VAL A 398 2.29 1.43 26.18
N LEU A 399 3.27 2.10 25.57
CA LEU A 399 4.53 2.44 26.23
C LEU A 399 4.32 3.29 27.48
N GLY A 400 3.43 4.29 27.42
CA GLY A 400 3.09 5.13 28.57
C GLY A 400 2.54 4.33 29.75
N LEU A 401 1.64 3.37 29.48
CA LEU A 401 1.09 2.49 30.51
C LEU A 401 2.12 1.49 31.04
N VAL A 402 2.90 0.87 30.15
CA VAL A 402 3.98 -0.07 30.51
C VAL A 402 5.05 0.63 31.35
N ALA A 403 5.31 1.91 31.14
CA ALA A 403 6.21 2.69 31.98
C ALA A 403 5.57 3.12 33.31
N ALA A 404 4.30 3.51 33.31
CA ALA A 404 3.63 4.00 34.51
C ALA A 404 3.41 2.93 35.57
N MET A 405 2.99 1.72 35.17
CA MET A 405 2.63 0.66 36.11
C MET A 405 3.79 0.24 37.04
N PRO A 406 5.01 -0.07 36.54
CA PRO A 406 6.13 -0.45 37.39
C PRO A 406 6.59 0.71 38.29
N LEU A 407 6.57 1.94 37.79
CA LEU A 407 6.98 3.11 38.57
C LEU A 407 6.00 3.44 39.71
N LEU A 408 4.69 3.34 39.45
CA LEU A 408 3.66 3.49 40.48
C LEU A 408 3.78 2.39 41.55
N LEU A 409 3.97 1.13 41.12
CA LEU A 409 4.16 0.02 42.04
C LEU A 409 5.39 0.22 42.92
N ALA A 410 6.51 0.61 42.32
CA ALA A 410 7.74 0.92 43.05
C ALA A 410 7.53 2.08 44.04
N HIS A 411 6.84 3.15 43.63
CA HIS A 411 6.50 4.27 44.52
C HIS A 411 5.68 3.79 45.72
N ASN A 412 4.62 3.01 45.51
CA ASN A 412 3.75 2.54 46.59
C ASN A 412 4.51 1.68 47.61
N ILE A 413 5.34 0.74 47.12
CA ILE A 413 6.14 -0.14 47.99
C ILE A 413 7.14 0.69 48.81
N LEU A 414 7.88 1.59 48.16
CA LEU A 414 8.92 2.38 48.83
C LEU A 414 8.33 3.44 49.77
N SER A 415 7.19 4.04 49.42
CA SER A 415 6.45 4.96 50.29
C SER A 415 5.94 4.27 51.54
N SER A 416 5.39 3.05 51.40
CA SER A 416 4.98 2.25 52.56
C SER A 416 6.16 1.89 53.48
N GLN A 417 7.33 1.62 52.90
CA GLN A 417 8.54 1.36 53.70
C GLN A 417 9.05 2.61 54.44
N ALA A 418 9.06 3.77 53.78
CA ALA A 418 9.45 5.04 54.40
C ALA A 418 8.50 5.40 55.55
N GLU A 419 7.19 5.23 55.34
CA GLU A 419 6.15 5.43 56.35
C GLU A 419 6.33 4.51 57.56
N THR A 420 6.63 3.24 57.31
CA THR A 420 6.93 2.26 58.39
C THR A 420 8.14 2.70 59.21
N ILE A 421 9.18 3.23 58.56
CA ILE A 421 10.37 3.75 59.26
C ILE A 421 10.00 4.98 60.09
N ARG A 422 9.26 5.94 59.53
CA ARG A 422 8.81 7.14 60.24
C ARG A 422 8.05 6.79 61.52
N ASN A 423 7.09 5.88 61.42
CA ASN A 423 6.27 5.45 62.58
C ASN A 423 7.14 4.80 63.69
N ILE A 424 8.24 4.13 63.32
CA ILE A 424 9.21 3.62 64.30
C ILE A 424 9.94 4.79 65.00
N LEU A 425 10.37 5.80 64.25
CA LEU A 425 11.05 6.97 64.81
C LEU A 425 10.14 7.74 65.77
N GLU A 426 8.90 8.04 65.38
CA GLU A 426 7.91 8.72 66.22
C GLU A 426 7.64 7.95 67.51
N LYS A 427 7.38 6.65 67.40
CA LYS A 427 7.10 5.80 68.58
C LYS A 427 8.26 5.78 69.56
N GLN A 428 9.51 5.73 69.06
CA GLN A 428 10.69 5.78 69.93
C GLN A 428 10.88 7.16 70.55
N GLY A 429 10.65 8.25 69.80
CA GLY A 429 10.68 9.61 70.32
C GLY A 429 9.70 9.80 71.49
N ILE A 430 8.44 9.40 71.29
CA ILE A 430 7.39 9.46 72.33
C ILE A 430 7.78 8.63 73.56
N SER A 431 8.34 7.42 73.35
CA SER A 431 8.78 6.56 74.45
C SER A 431 9.88 7.21 75.29
N LEU A 432 10.78 7.99 74.69
CA LEU A 432 11.85 8.69 75.41
C LEU A 432 11.32 9.89 76.20
N VAL A 433 10.36 10.63 75.64
CA VAL A 433 9.68 11.74 76.34
C VAL A 433 8.95 11.20 77.56
N ALA A 434 8.23 10.08 77.41
CA ALA A 434 7.54 9.42 78.52
C ALA A 434 8.53 8.98 79.62
N GLU A 435 9.66 8.35 79.26
CA GLU A 435 10.69 7.95 80.23
C GLU A 435 11.29 9.14 80.98
N GLN A 436 11.48 10.28 80.30
CA GLN A 436 11.97 11.50 80.93
C GLN A 436 10.92 12.12 81.87
N ALA A 437 9.66 12.20 81.45
CA ALA A 437 8.57 12.69 82.29
C ALA A 437 8.39 11.87 83.57
N GLU A 438 8.51 10.53 83.49
CA GLU A 438 8.50 9.66 84.66
C GLU A 438 9.71 9.88 85.58
N LYS A 439 10.88 10.23 85.04
CA LYS A 439 12.08 10.56 85.84
C LYS A 439 11.94 11.89 86.55
N ASP A 440 11.33 12.89 85.90
CA ASP A 440 11.08 14.22 86.49
C ASP A 440 10.00 14.19 87.60
N LEU A 441 9.13 13.17 87.60
CA LEU A 441 8.13 12.93 88.65
C LEU A 441 8.67 12.23 89.92
N LYS A 442 9.79 11.50 89.83
CA LYS A 442 10.41 10.77 90.96
C LYS A 442 11.16 11.62 92.01
N PRO A 443 11.75 12.81 91.75
CA PRO A 443 12.54 13.55 92.73
C PRO A 443 11.68 14.14 93.87
N SER A 444 10.37 14.28 93.68
CA SER A 444 9.45 14.90 94.64
C SER A 444 8.87 13.92 95.66
N GLN A 445 8.96 12.60 95.45
CA GLN A 445 8.52 11.61 96.45
C GLN A 445 9.58 11.27 97.50
N GLU A 446 10.88 11.32 97.16
CA GLU A 446 11.95 11.07 98.14
C GLU A 446 12.14 12.25 99.13
N ALA A 447 11.79 13.48 98.73
CA ALA A 447 11.86 14.66 99.60
C ALA A 447 10.76 14.71 100.68
N LEU A 448 9.67 13.94 100.53
CA LEU A 448 8.56 13.88 101.49
C LEU A 448 8.67 12.72 102.49
N GLY A 449 9.63 11.81 102.33
CA GLY A 449 9.85 10.66 103.21
C GLY A 449 10.83 10.89 104.37
N ASN A 450 11.46 12.06 104.46
CA ASN A 450 12.52 12.37 105.43
C ASN A 450 12.14 13.43 106.49
N VAL A 451 10.84 13.66 106.70
CA VAL A 451 10.32 14.44 107.83
C VAL A 451 9.39 13.53 108.64
N ALA A 452 10.01 12.67 109.45
CA ALA A 452 9.37 11.92 110.53
C ALA A 452 9.86 12.45 111.87
#